data_AF-A0A3D2RXL2-F1
#
_entry.id   AF-A0A3D2RXL2-F1
#
_cell.length_a   1.000
_cell.length_b   1.000
_cell.length_c   1.000
_cell.angle_alpha   90.00
_cell.angle_beta   90.00
_cell.angle_gamma   90.00
#
_symmetry.space_group_name_H-M   'P 1'
#
loop_
_entity.id
_entity.type
_entity.pdbx_description
1 polymer ?
#
loop_
_entity_poly.entity_id
_entity_poly.type
_entity_poly.pdbx_seq_one_letter_code
_entity_poly.pdbx_strand_id
1 'polypeptide(L)'
;MNNYQRIVNDEIQVKLLGRTLALSIKVTGICLLLGYPIAYAMLRSSEVMKRVIALLVILPLWTSLLVRTYVWIVILGRKGLVNESLIGLGLIDTPLALLYNRFSVYIGMVHIMLPFMVLPLYAVMQRIDLRLLSAAWSLGASRLTSFYLILLPLSFPGVLAGSLLV
;
A
#
# COMPACT_ATOMS: atom_id res chain seq x y z
N MET A 1 -11.60 7.84 -37.36
CA MET A 1 -10.95 6.51 -37.26
C MET A 1 -9.41 6.57 -37.25
N ASN A 2 -8.75 7.41 -38.07
CA ASN A 2 -7.28 7.45 -38.19
C ASN A 2 -6.50 7.87 -36.92
N ASN A 3 -7.10 8.65 -36.02
CA ASN A 3 -6.44 9.07 -34.77
C ASN A 3 -6.25 7.91 -33.78
N TYR A 4 -7.17 6.94 -33.73
CA TYR A 4 -7.07 5.78 -32.82
C TYR A 4 -6.03 4.76 -33.30
N GLN A 5 -5.85 4.61 -34.62
CA GLN A 5 -4.82 3.74 -35.20
C GLN A 5 -3.40 4.29 -34.98
N ARG A 6 -3.23 5.62 -34.91
CA ARG A 6 -1.95 6.25 -34.57
C ARG A 6 -1.51 5.97 -33.13
N ILE A 7 -2.44 5.85 -32.19
CA ILE A 7 -2.12 5.55 -30.77
C ILE A 7 -1.57 4.13 -30.63
N VAL A 8 -2.13 3.18 -31.39
CA VAL A 8 -1.73 1.77 -31.33
C VAL A 8 -0.42 1.51 -32.08
N ASN A 9 -0.15 2.26 -33.15
CA ASN A 9 1.05 2.08 -33.98
C ASN A 9 2.24 2.94 -33.55
N ASP A 10 2.08 3.84 -32.56
CA ASP A 10 3.15 4.65 -32.02
C ASP A 10 3.85 3.90 -30.87
N GLU A 11 5.05 3.37 -31.15
CA GLU A 11 5.87 2.63 -30.19
C GLU A 11 6.07 3.37 -28.86
N ILE A 12 6.07 4.71 -28.90
CA ILE A 12 6.23 5.54 -27.71
C ILE A 12 5.01 5.41 -26.79
N GLN A 13 3.81 5.43 -27.35
CA GLN A 13 2.56 5.38 -26.58
C GLN A 13 2.34 4.00 -25.97
N VAL A 14 2.59 2.94 -26.73
CA VAL A 14 2.54 1.55 -26.22
C VAL A 14 3.54 1.35 -25.09
N LYS A 15 4.76 1.86 -25.23
CA LYS A 15 5.80 1.76 -24.18
C LYS A 15 5.46 2.56 -22.94
N LEU A 16 4.81 3.72 -23.07
CA LEU A 16 4.32 4.51 -21.94
C LEU A 16 3.19 3.78 -21.20
N LEU A 17 2.22 3.23 -21.93
CA LEU A 17 1.13 2.43 -21.35
C LEU A 17 1.68 1.23 -20.57
N GLY A 18 2.62 0.48 -21.15
CA GLY A 18 3.26 -0.65 -20.48
C GLY A 18 4.02 -0.24 -19.21
N ARG A 19 4.66 0.93 -19.21
CA ARG A 19 5.35 1.48 -18.02
C ARG A 19 4.35 1.87 -16.93
N THR A 20 3.24 2.50 -17.27
CA THR A 20 2.20 2.87 -16.31
C THR A 20 1.54 1.64 -15.71
N LEU A 21 1.19 0.64 -16.53
CA LEU A 21 0.66 -0.64 -16.05
C LEU A 21 1.63 -1.34 -15.09
N ALA A 22 2.91 -1.42 -15.45
CA ALA A 22 3.92 -2.02 -14.59
C ALA A 22 4.12 -1.22 -13.28
N LEU A 23 3.97 0.11 -13.32
CA LEU A 23 4.02 0.96 -12.13
C LEU A 23 2.81 0.67 -11.23
N SER A 24 1.60 0.67 -11.78
CA SER A 24 0.36 0.41 -11.04
C SER A 24 0.40 -0.96 -10.37
N ILE A 25 0.74 -2.04 -11.10
CA ILE A 25 0.83 -3.39 -10.52
C ILE A 25 1.79 -3.43 -9.33
N LYS A 26 2.93 -2.74 -9.41
CA LYS A 26 3.89 -2.66 -8.30
C LYS A 26 3.32 -1.89 -7.12
N VAL A 27 2.69 -0.73 -7.36
CA VAL A 27 2.06 0.07 -6.32
C VAL A 27 0.94 -0.72 -5.64
N THR A 28 0.04 -1.35 -6.40
CA THR A 28 -1.04 -2.20 -5.88
C THR A 28 -0.47 -3.34 -5.03
N GLY A 29 0.58 -4.00 -5.50
CA GLY A 29 1.27 -5.06 -4.75
C GLY A 29 1.88 -4.56 -3.43
N ILE A 30 2.54 -3.40 -3.43
CA ILE A 30 3.11 -2.78 -2.20
C ILE A 30 1.99 -2.35 -1.25
N CYS A 31 0.94 -1.72 -1.77
CA CYS A 31 -0.24 -1.32 -0.98
C CYS A 31 -0.91 -2.53 -0.36
N LEU A 32 -1.04 -3.66 -1.07
CA LEU A 32 -1.59 -4.89 -0.53
C LEU A 32 -0.68 -5.48 0.55
N LEU A 33 0.63 -5.53 0.31
CA LEU A 33 1.61 -6.06 1.25
C LEU A 33 1.63 -5.27 2.57
N LEU A 34 1.47 -3.95 2.52
CA LEU A 34 1.40 -3.10 3.71
C LEU A 34 -0.01 -3.02 4.31
N GLY A 35 -1.02 -2.90 3.46
CA GLY A 35 -2.41 -2.71 3.85
C GLY A 35 -3.02 -3.95 4.49
N TYR A 36 -2.60 -5.14 4.07
CA TYR A 36 -3.10 -6.39 4.64
C TYR A 36 -2.70 -6.58 6.11
N PRO A 37 -1.42 -6.44 6.51
CA PRO A 37 -1.04 -6.40 7.91
C PRO A 37 -1.76 -5.32 8.72
N ILE A 38 -1.96 -4.12 8.16
CA ILE A 38 -2.66 -3.03 8.84
C ILE A 38 -4.13 -3.42 9.11
N ALA A 39 -4.86 -3.89 8.09
CA ALA A 39 -6.24 -4.32 8.23
C ALA A 39 -6.37 -5.52 9.20
N TYR A 40 -5.42 -6.46 9.14
CA TYR A 40 -5.37 -7.58 10.06
C TYR A 40 -5.08 -7.14 11.51
N ALA A 41 -4.20 -6.18 11.70
CA ALA A 41 -3.92 -5.59 13.01
C ALA A 41 -5.16 -4.89 13.58
N MET A 42 -5.92 -4.18 12.75
CA MET A 42 -7.20 -3.57 13.15
C MET A 42 -8.19 -4.63 13.63
N LEU A 43 -8.30 -5.78 12.97
CA LEU A 43 -9.21 -6.87 13.35
C LEU A 43 -8.97 -7.38 14.79
N ARG A 44 -7.71 -7.36 15.25
CA ARG A 44 -7.29 -7.84 16.57
C ARG A 44 -7.12 -6.75 17.63
N SER A 45 -7.27 -5.50 17.23
CA SER A 45 -7.07 -4.33 18.10
C SER A 45 -8.32 -4.01 18.92
N SER A 46 -8.14 -3.28 20.03
CA SER A 46 -9.26 -2.70 20.77
C SER A 46 -10.01 -1.65 19.94
N GLU A 47 -11.25 -1.34 20.29
CA GLU A 47 -12.07 -0.33 19.57
C GLU A 47 -11.40 1.04 19.48
N VAL A 48 -10.66 1.44 20.51
CA VAL A 48 -9.90 2.70 20.52
C VAL A 48 -8.76 2.63 19.50
N MET A 49 -7.97 1.56 19.53
CA MET A 49 -6.82 1.39 18.64
C MET A 49 -7.26 1.25 17.17
N LYS A 50 -8.39 0.58 16.90
CA LYS A 50 -9.01 0.56 15.56
C LYS A 50 -9.29 1.97 15.04
N ARG A 51 -9.89 2.83 15.85
CA ARG A 51 -10.16 4.23 15.48
C ARG A 51 -8.87 5.01 15.25
N VAL A 52 -7.85 4.82 16.08
CA VAL A 52 -6.54 5.47 15.92
C VAL A 52 -5.89 5.04 14.60
N ILE A 53 -5.84 3.73 14.31
CA ILE A 53 -5.28 3.24 13.05
C ILE A 53 -6.07 3.78 11.85
N ALA A 54 -7.41 3.74 11.91
CA ALA A 54 -8.26 4.28 10.86
C ALA A 54 -8.00 5.79 10.63
N LEU A 55 -7.89 6.57 11.71
CA LEU A 55 -7.55 7.99 11.63
C LEU A 55 -6.18 8.21 10.99
N LEU A 56 -5.14 7.47 11.40
CA LEU A 56 -3.80 7.58 10.81
C LEU A 56 -3.78 7.23 9.32
N VAL A 57 -4.54 6.22 8.92
CA VAL A 57 -4.66 5.79 7.52
C VAL A 57 -5.43 6.79 6.68
N ILE A 58 -6.46 7.44 7.25
CA ILE A 58 -7.29 8.42 6.54
C ILE A 58 -6.66 9.81 6.54
N LEU A 59 -5.81 10.16 7.53
CA LEU A 59 -5.08 11.43 7.62
C LEU A 59 -4.49 11.93 6.30
N PRO A 60 -3.80 11.11 5.47
CA PRO A 60 -3.27 11.56 4.18
C PRO A 60 -4.31 12.03 3.15
N LEU A 61 -5.59 11.68 3.30
CA LEU A 61 -6.67 12.19 2.45
C LEU A 61 -7.02 13.65 2.78
N TRP A 62 -6.83 14.06 4.02
CA TRP A 62 -7.21 15.38 4.51
C TRP A 62 -6.11 16.42 4.26
N THR A 63 -4.87 15.96 4.06
CA THR A 63 -3.73 16.84 3.75
C THR A 63 -3.76 17.30 2.30
N SER A 64 -3.51 18.59 2.08
CA SER A 64 -3.35 19.15 0.73
C SER A 64 -2.23 18.45 -0.04
N LEU A 65 -2.46 18.21 -1.34
CA LEU A 65 -1.46 17.63 -2.26
C LEU A 65 -0.14 18.40 -2.22
N LEU A 66 -0.20 19.74 -2.16
CA LEU A 66 1.00 20.58 -2.12
C LEU A 66 1.82 20.34 -0.85
N VAL A 67 1.16 20.30 0.31
CA VAL A 67 1.82 20.04 1.60
C VAL A 67 2.52 18.69 1.57
N ARG A 68 1.83 17.64 1.10
CA ARG A 68 2.40 16.30 0.96
C ARG A 68 3.60 16.27 0.02
N THR A 69 3.53 16.95 -1.11
CA THR A 69 4.66 17.03 -2.05
C THR A 69 5.86 17.71 -1.40
N TYR A 70 5.68 18.84 -0.71
CA TYR A 70 6.78 19.51 -0.01
C TYR A 70 7.39 18.65 1.10
N VAL A 71 6.55 17.95 1.89
CA VAL A 71 7.02 17.04 2.94
C VAL A 71 7.92 15.95 2.33
N TRP A 72 7.50 15.29 1.25
CA TRP A 72 8.33 14.27 0.62
C TRP A 72 9.59 14.82 -0.04
N ILE A 73 9.56 16.04 -0.59
CA ILE A 73 10.78 16.72 -1.09
C ILE A 73 11.78 16.94 0.05
N VAL A 74 11.32 17.40 1.22
CA VAL A 74 12.17 17.61 2.40
C VAL A 74 12.70 16.29 2.95
N ILE A 75 11.88 15.24 3.00
CA ILE A 75 12.28 13.93 3.54
C ILE A 75 13.26 13.19 2.62
N LEU A 76 12.98 13.16 1.31
CA LEU A 76 13.72 12.38 0.31
C LEU A 76 14.80 13.18 -0.43
N GLY A 77 14.92 14.47 -0.15
CA GLY A 77 15.96 15.32 -0.72
C GLY A 77 17.37 14.83 -0.39
N ARG A 78 18.38 15.33 -1.11
CA ARG A 78 19.80 14.96 -0.87
C ARG A 78 20.27 15.29 0.55
N LYS A 79 19.81 16.42 1.11
CA LYS A 79 20.01 16.83 2.51
C LYS A 79 18.77 16.57 3.37
N GLY A 80 17.95 15.61 2.95
CA GLY A 80 16.69 15.28 3.61
C GLY A 80 16.87 14.33 4.77
N LEU A 81 15.83 14.20 5.60
CA LEU A 81 15.85 13.36 6.81
C LEU A 81 16.38 11.94 6.55
N VAL A 82 16.00 11.30 5.44
CA VAL A 82 16.41 9.92 5.15
C VAL A 82 17.91 9.82 4.91
N ASN A 83 18.47 10.68 4.06
CA ASN A 83 19.90 10.65 3.74
C ASN A 83 20.75 11.04 4.95
N GLU A 84 20.38 12.08 5.68
CA GLU A 84 21.09 12.52 6.89
C GLU A 84 21.08 11.43 7.97
N SER A 85 19.95 10.74 8.16
CA SER A 85 19.85 9.62 9.12
C SER A 85 20.71 8.43 8.70
N LEU A 86 20.71 8.07 7.41
CA LEU A 86 21.53 6.95 6.90
C LEU A 86 23.03 7.24 7.01
N ILE A 87 23.45 8.48 6.74
CA ILE A 87 24.85 8.90 6.90
C ILE A 87 25.21 8.95 8.39
N GLY A 88 24.34 9.52 9.24
CA GLY A 88 24.57 9.59 10.69
C GLY A 88 24.66 8.22 11.37
N LEU A 89 23.99 7.20 10.81
CA LEU A 89 24.11 5.80 11.24
C LEU A 89 25.30 5.06 10.63
N GLY A 90 26.06 5.69 9.73
CA GLY A 90 27.20 5.06 9.03
C GLY A 90 26.79 3.98 8.00
N LEU A 91 25.53 3.98 7.54
CA LEU A 91 25.03 3.00 6.57
C LEU A 91 25.40 3.36 5.11
N ILE A 92 25.63 4.65 4.83
CA ILE A 92 26.03 5.15 3.51
C ILE A 92 27.04 6.30 3.67
N ASP A 93 27.98 6.42 2.73
CA ASP A 93 28.98 7.50 2.72
C ASP A 93 28.54 8.72 1.90
N THR A 94 27.63 8.51 0.93
CA THR A 94 27.15 9.57 0.03
C THR A 94 25.62 9.57 -0.07
N PRO A 95 24.98 10.74 -0.21
CA PRO A 95 23.52 10.83 -0.23
C PRO A 95 22.94 10.17 -1.47
N LEU A 96 21.94 9.32 -1.26
CA LEU A 96 21.20 8.64 -2.32
C LEU A 96 20.30 9.64 -3.06
N ALA A 97 20.25 9.51 -4.39
CA ALA A 97 19.33 10.28 -5.22
C ALA A 97 17.92 9.68 -5.14
N LEU A 98 17.23 9.86 -4.00
CA LEU A 98 15.90 9.29 -3.73
C LEU A 98 14.75 10.12 -4.34
N LEU A 99 14.99 11.41 -4.60
CA LEU A 99 14.03 12.34 -5.18
C LEU A 99 14.17 12.39 -6.71
N TYR A 100 13.08 12.70 -7.42
CA TYR A 100 13.00 12.80 -8.90
C TYR A 100 13.30 11.49 -9.63
N ASN A 101 12.95 10.36 -9.02
CA ASN A 101 13.12 9.02 -9.60
C ASN A 101 11.86 8.17 -9.35
N ARG A 102 11.86 6.92 -9.83
CA ARG A 102 10.76 5.97 -9.61
C ARG A 102 10.49 5.65 -8.14
N PHE A 103 11.51 5.69 -7.28
CA PHE A 103 11.35 5.42 -5.86
C PHE A 103 10.47 6.49 -5.18
N SER A 104 10.74 7.78 -5.42
CA SER A 104 9.88 8.86 -4.93
C SER A 104 8.43 8.75 -5.43
N VAL A 105 8.24 8.30 -6.68
CA VAL A 105 6.91 8.03 -7.25
C VAL A 105 6.22 6.89 -6.49
N TYR A 106 6.89 5.77 -6.22
CA TYR A 106 6.30 4.67 -5.45
C TYR A 106 5.91 5.13 -4.05
N ILE A 107 6.77 5.86 -3.34
CA ILE A 107 6.46 6.37 -2.00
C ILE A 107 5.20 7.25 -2.04
N GLY A 108 5.17 8.22 -2.94
CA GLY A 108 4.03 9.13 -3.07
C GLY A 108 2.73 8.38 -3.40
N MET A 109 2.78 7.47 -4.37
CA MET A 109 1.62 6.68 -4.79
C MET A 109 1.14 5.75 -3.69
N VAL A 110 2.03 5.01 -3.03
CA VAL A 110 1.67 4.12 -1.93
C VAL A 110 1.05 4.91 -0.79
N HIS A 111 1.63 6.04 -0.39
CA HIS A 111 1.09 6.87 0.68
C HIS A 111 -0.33 7.41 0.38
N ILE A 112 -0.62 7.70 -0.89
CA ILE A 112 -1.95 8.15 -1.33
C ILE A 112 -2.94 6.99 -1.41
N MET A 113 -2.49 5.84 -1.91
CA MET A 113 -3.35 4.70 -2.27
C MET A 113 -3.58 3.73 -1.12
N LEU A 114 -2.70 3.71 -0.11
CA LEU A 114 -2.80 2.83 1.07
C LEU A 114 -4.18 2.85 1.74
N PRO A 115 -4.82 4.02 2.02
CA PRO A 115 -6.18 4.04 2.58
C PRO A 115 -7.22 3.34 1.72
N PHE A 116 -7.13 3.48 0.40
CA PHE A 116 -8.04 2.83 -0.54
C PHE A 116 -7.83 1.31 -0.62
N MET A 117 -6.68 0.80 -0.18
CA MET A 117 -6.46 -0.64 0.03
C MET A 117 -6.96 -1.10 1.40
N VAL A 118 -6.61 -0.38 2.48
CA VAL A 118 -6.87 -0.80 3.86
C VAL A 118 -8.36 -0.81 4.19
N LEU A 119 -9.10 0.24 3.80
CA LEU A 119 -10.50 0.41 4.18
C LEU A 119 -11.43 -0.69 3.64
N PRO A 120 -11.47 -1.00 2.33
CA PRO A 120 -12.31 -2.09 1.82
C PRO A 120 -11.86 -3.45 2.35
N LEU A 121 -10.55 -3.67 2.49
CA LEU A 121 -10.01 -4.90 3.04
C LEU A 121 -10.50 -5.12 4.48
N TYR A 122 -10.36 -4.13 5.34
CA TYR A 122 -10.86 -4.18 6.72
C TYR A 122 -12.38 -4.33 6.77
N ALA A 123 -13.12 -3.63 5.89
CA ALA A 123 -14.59 -3.70 5.84
C ALA A 123 -15.12 -5.12 5.55
N VAL A 124 -14.39 -5.91 4.77
CA VAL A 124 -14.67 -7.34 4.54
C VAL A 124 -14.17 -8.18 5.71
N MET A 125 -12.93 -7.98 6.16
CA MET A 125 -12.33 -8.78 7.23
C MET A 125 -13.10 -8.72 8.56
N GLN A 126 -13.66 -7.56 8.92
CA GLN A 126 -14.44 -7.41 10.15
C GLN A 126 -15.74 -8.24 10.16
N ARG A 127 -16.20 -8.70 9.00
CA ARG A 127 -17.39 -9.56 8.87
C ARG A 127 -17.06 -11.05 9.02
N ILE A 128 -15.77 -11.41 9.04
CA ILE A 128 -15.33 -12.79 9.19
C ILE A 128 -15.49 -13.19 10.65
N ASP A 129 -16.20 -14.29 10.91
CA ASP A 129 -16.33 -14.84 12.26
C ASP A 129 -14.99 -15.40 12.76
N LEU A 130 -14.40 -14.74 13.76
CA LEU A 130 -13.14 -15.15 14.38
C LEU A 130 -13.23 -16.49 15.13
N ARG A 131 -14.44 -17.00 15.39
CA ARG A 131 -14.64 -18.35 15.95
C ARG A 131 -14.14 -19.43 15.01
N LEU A 132 -14.15 -19.20 13.70
CA LEU A 132 -13.58 -20.13 12.71
C LEU A 132 -12.08 -20.35 12.93
N LEU A 133 -11.34 -19.29 13.27
CA LEU A 133 -9.91 -19.37 13.60
C LEU A 133 -9.71 -20.15 14.90
N SER A 134 -10.55 -19.90 15.90
CA SER A 134 -10.47 -20.58 17.21
C SER A 134 -10.76 -22.08 17.07
N ALA A 135 -11.79 -22.45 16.28
CA ALA A 135 -12.14 -23.84 16.00
C ALA A 135 -11.03 -24.57 15.24
N ALA A 136 -10.40 -23.90 14.26
CA ALA A 136 -9.25 -24.46 13.55
C ALA A 136 -8.07 -24.75 14.48
N TRP A 137 -7.78 -23.85 15.43
CA TRP A 137 -6.74 -24.09 16.44
C TRP A 137 -7.08 -25.24 17.38
N SER A 138 -8.35 -25.38 17.77
CA SER A 138 -8.81 -26.54 18.57
C SER A 138 -8.69 -27.87 17.83
N LEU A 139 -8.75 -27.87 16.50
CA LEU A 139 -8.49 -29.05 15.65
C LEU A 139 -7.00 -29.28 15.35
N GLY A 140 -6.09 -28.53 15.98
CA GLY A 140 -4.64 -28.69 15.84
C GLY A 140 -4.01 -27.89 14.69
N ALA A 141 -4.77 -27.02 14.00
CA ALA A 141 -4.19 -26.16 12.97
C ALA A 141 -3.30 -25.08 13.60
N SER A 142 -2.14 -24.83 13.00
CA SER A 142 -1.27 -23.72 13.42
C SER A 142 -1.88 -22.36 13.06
N ARG A 143 -1.42 -21.28 13.70
CA ARG A 143 -1.86 -19.90 13.39
C ARG A 143 -1.66 -19.54 11.92
N LEU A 144 -0.56 -19.98 11.33
CA LEU A 144 -0.26 -19.77 9.90
C LEU A 144 -1.22 -20.60 9.04
N THR A 145 -1.46 -21.85 9.39
CA THR A 145 -2.41 -22.71 8.67
C THR A 145 -3.80 -22.09 8.66
N SER A 146 -4.33 -21.67 9.81
CA SER A 146 -5.66 -21.04 9.88
C SER A 146 -5.71 -19.70 9.15
N PHE A 147 -4.60 -18.95 9.12
CA PHE A 147 -4.51 -17.73 8.34
C PHE A 147 -4.66 -18.00 6.84
N TYR A 148 -3.85 -18.90 6.27
CA TYR A 148 -3.86 -19.18 4.84
C TYR A 148 -5.10 -19.93 4.38
N LEU A 149 -5.64 -20.83 5.22
CA LEU A 149 -6.74 -21.71 4.84
C LEU A 149 -8.13 -21.08 5.08
N ILE A 150 -8.25 -20.14 6.02
CA ILE A 150 -9.54 -19.55 6.41
C ILE A 150 -9.56 -18.06 6.16
N LEU A 151 -8.67 -17.31 6.80
CA LEU A 151 -8.72 -15.85 6.77
C LEU A 151 -8.42 -15.30 5.37
N LEU A 152 -7.34 -15.75 4.74
CA LEU A 152 -6.91 -15.28 3.43
C LEU A 152 -8.00 -15.46 2.35
N PRO A 153 -8.58 -16.66 2.14
CA PRO A 153 -9.64 -16.84 1.14
C PRO A 153 -10.92 -16.06 1.48
N LEU A 154 -11.32 -15.99 2.75
CA LEU A 154 -12.49 -15.21 3.16
C LEU A 154 -12.27 -13.69 3.01
N SER A 155 -11.03 -13.22 3.11
CA SER A 155 -10.67 -11.82 2.89
C SER A 155 -10.48 -11.45 1.42
N PHE A 156 -10.46 -12.43 0.50
CA PHE A 156 -10.18 -12.23 -0.91
C PHE A 156 -11.10 -11.22 -1.61
N PRO A 157 -12.43 -11.17 -1.35
CA PRO A 157 -13.28 -10.11 -1.90
C PRO A 157 -12.83 -8.70 -1.48
N GLY A 158 -12.26 -8.54 -0.28
CA GLY A 158 -11.68 -7.29 0.20
C GLY A 158 -10.37 -6.95 -0.50
N VAL A 159 -9.53 -7.95 -0.76
CA VAL A 159 -8.29 -7.80 -1.56
C VAL A 159 -8.64 -7.32 -2.98
N LEU A 160 -9.65 -7.92 -3.62
CA LEU A 160 -10.12 -7.50 -4.93
C LEU A 160 -10.67 -6.08 -4.93
N ALA A 161 -11.54 -5.75 -3.97
CA ALA A 161 -12.11 -4.41 -3.85
C ALA A 161 -11.02 -3.34 -3.67
N GLY A 162 -10.04 -3.58 -2.79
CA GLY A 162 -8.90 -2.67 -2.59
C GLY A 162 -7.99 -2.59 -3.82
N SER A 163 -7.71 -3.72 -4.46
CA SER A 163 -6.82 -3.75 -5.64
C SER A 163 -7.43 -3.10 -6.88
N LEU A 164 -8.77 -3.04 -6.99
CA LEU A 164 -9.44 -2.34 -8.09
C LEU A 164 -9.47 -0.82 -7.89
N LEU A 165 -9.38 -0.35 -6.65
CA LEU A 165 -9.34 1.08 -6.32
C LEU A 165 -7.93 1.70 -6.45
N VAL A 166 -6.89 0.86 -6.49
CA VAL A 166 -5.47 1.26 -6.51
C VAL A 166 -4.83 0.97 -7.86
#